data_AF-A0A521YY86-F1
#
_entry.id   AF-A0A521YY86-F1
#
_cell.length_a   1.000
_cell.length_b   1.000
_cell.length_c   1.000
_cell.angle_alpha   90.00
_cell.angle_beta   90.00
_cell.angle_gamma   90.00
#
_symmetry.space_group_name_H-M   'P 1'
#
loop_
_entity.id
_entity.type
_entity.pdbx_description
1 polymer ?
#
loop_
_entity_poly.entity_id
_entity_poly.type
_entity_poly.pdbx_seq_one_letter_code
_entity_poly.pdbx_strand_id
1 'polypeptide(L)'
;MFSPSPEQVRQFFCEVQRKHLGGEVLTPLEAIAADWIAEHPEYRDDFADAQAAVQAQYGVEQGRTNPFLHLAMHLSIAEQVSIDQP
;
A
#
# COMPACT_ATOMS: atom_id res chain seq x y z
N MET A 1 16.89 -7.35 9.86
CA MET A 1 15.46 -7.46 9.54
C MET A 1 14.98 -6.08 9.16
N PHE A 2 14.67 -5.88 7.88
CA PHE A 2 14.07 -4.62 7.40
C PHE A 2 12.57 -4.72 7.72
N SER A 3 12.18 -4.28 8.91
CA SER A 3 10.77 -4.12 9.26
C SER A 3 10.42 -2.67 8.96
N PRO A 4 9.88 -2.35 7.76
CA PRO A 4 9.54 -0.97 7.44
C PRO A 4 8.60 -0.43 8.51
N SER A 5 8.86 0.80 8.94
CA SER A 5 7.99 1.46 9.91
C SER A 5 6.62 1.70 9.26
N PRO A 6 5.52 1.75 10.04
CA PRO A 6 4.18 1.99 9.50
C PRO A 6 4.09 3.23 8.61
N GLU A 7 4.87 4.26 8.93
CA GLU A 7 4.98 5.50 8.13
C GLU A 7 5.62 5.26 6.77
N GLN A 8 6.66 4.41 6.69
CA GLN A 8 7.32 4.07 5.43
C GLN A 8 6.38 3.27 4.51
N VAL A 9 5.60 2.35 5.08
CA VAL A 9 4.59 1.59 4.34
C VAL A 9 3.52 2.54 3.78
N ARG A 10 3.07 3.51 4.57
CA ARG A 10 2.10 4.52 4.13
C ARG A 10 2.64 5.37 2.98
N GLN A 11 3.86 5.88 3.14
CA GLN A 11 4.54 6.67 2.10
C GLN A 11 4.70 5.86 0.81
N PHE A 12 5.09 4.59 0.92
CA PHE A 12 5.23 3.69 -0.22
C PHE A 12 3.93 3.56 -1.03
N PHE A 13 2.80 3.21 -0.39
CA PHE A 13 1.53 3.05 -1.11
C PHE A 13 1.04 4.37 -1.73
N CYS A 14 1.25 5.51 -1.05
CA CYS A 14 0.89 6.81 -1.62
C CYS A 14 1.78 7.17 -2.83
N GLU A 15 3.07 6.85 -2.76
CA GLU A 15 4.01 7.06 -3.88
C GLU A 15 3.65 6.18 -5.07
N VAL A 16 3.31 4.90 -4.83
CA VAL A 16 2.82 3.97 -5.86
C VAL A 16 1.57 4.54 -6.53
N GLN A 17 0.59 4.98 -5.76
CA GLN A 17 -0.64 5.55 -6.31
C GLN A 17 -0.35 6.80 -7.16
N ARG A 18 0.53 7.69 -6.68
CA ARG A 18 0.95 8.88 -7.43
C ARG A 18 1.61 8.50 -8.76
N LYS A 19 2.55 7.56 -8.74
CA LYS A 19 3.25 7.09 -9.95
C LYS A 19 2.30 6.40 -10.92
N HIS A 20 1.40 5.56 -10.41
CA HIS A 20 0.41 4.84 -11.21
C HIS A 20 -0.55 5.81 -11.92
N LEU A 21 -1.09 6.80 -11.21
CA LEU A 21 -1.93 7.84 -11.81
C LEU A 21 -1.16 8.75 -12.77
N GLY A 22 0.13 8.99 -12.50
CA GLY A 22 1.02 9.76 -13.36
C GLY A 22 1.52 9.02 -14.60
N GLY A 23 1.24 7.71 -14.73
CA GLY A 23 1.78 6.87 -15.80
C GLY A 23 3.32 6.73 -15.74
N GLU A 24 3.90 6.90 -14.55
CA GLU A 24 5.34 6.74 -14.32
C GLU A 24 5.73 5.26 -14.34
N VAL A 25 7.03 4.99 -14.58
CA VAL A 25 7.55 3.62 -14.56
C VAL A 25 7.50 3.09 -13.12
N LEU A 26 6.79 1.97 -12.95
CA LEU A 26 6.70 1.25 -11.68
C LEU A 26 7.72 0.11 -11.66
N THR A 27 8.37 -0.08 -10.52
CA THR A 27 9.12 -1.32 -10.25
C THR A 27 8.15 -2.51 -10.14
N PRO A 28 8.63 -3.76 -10.23
CA PRO A 28 7.75 -4.93 -10.12
C PRO A 28 6.92 -4.96 -8.83
N LEU A 29 7.52 -4.56 -7.70
CA LEU A 29 6.81 -4.48 -6.42
C LEU A 29 5.74 -3.38 -6.42
N GLU A 30 6.07 -2.21 -6.97
CA GLU A 30 5.13 -1.10 -7.10
C GLU A 30 3.97 -1.42 -8.06
N ALA A 31 4.21 -2.22 -9.10
CA ALA A 31 3.17 -2.68 -10.01
C ALA A 31 2.16 -3.57 -9.28
N ILE A 32 2.64 -4.56 -8.52
CA ILE A 32 1.79 -5.43 -7.70
C ILE A 32 1.01 -4.59 -6.67
N ALA A 33 1.68 -3.63 -6.02
CA ALA A 33 1.02 -2.73 -5.08
C ALA A 33 -0.07 -1.88 -5.77
N ALA A 34 0.19 -1.37 -6.98
CA ALA A 34 -0.77 -0.59 -7.75
C ALA A 34 -2.00 -1.41 -8.15
N ASP A 35 -1.82 -2.67 -8.54
CA ASP A 35 -2.93 -3.59 -8.81
C ASP A 35 -3.82 -3.76 -7.57
N TRP A 36 -3.22 -3.99 -6.39
CA TRP A 36 -3.99 -4.07 -5.14
C TRP A 36 -4.69 -2.76 -4.78
N ILE A 37 -4.08 -1.60 -5.01
CA ILE A 37 -4.76 -0.31 -4.79
C ILE A 37 -5.94 -0.15 -5.76
N ALA A 38 -5.82 -0.60 -7.01
CA ALA A 38 -6.88 -0.53 -8.00
C ALA A 38 -8.08 -1.41 -7.65
N GLU A 39 -7.84 -2.59 -7.07
CA GLU A 39 -8.88 -3.52 -6.58
C GLU A 39 -9.64 -2.98 -5.35
N HIS A 40 -9.10 -1.98 -4.65
CA HIS A 40 -9.69 -1.38 -3.45
C HIS A 40 -10.05 0.11 -3.64
N PRO A 41 -11.08 0.42 -4.46
CA PRO A 41 -11.49 1.80 -4.69
C PRO A 41 -11.99 2.49 -3.41
N GLU A 42 -12.44 1.75 -2.39
CA GLU A 42 -12.91 2.28 -1.10
C GLU A 42 -11.83 3.03 -0.29
N TYR A 43 -10.55 2.75 -0.57
CA TYR A 43 -9.40 3.36 0.13
C TYR A 43 -8.63 4.34 -0.76
N ARG A 44 -9.12 4.63 -1.97
CA ARG A 44 -8.40 5.48 -2.94
C ARG A 44 -8.06 6.86 -2.38
N ASP A 45 -8.97 7.46 -1.61
CA ASP A 45 -8.75 8.76 -0.96
C ASP A 45 -7.67 8.70 0.14
N ASP A 46 -7.51 7.56 0.80
CA ASP A 46 -6.46 7.37 1.82
C ASP A 46 -5.04 7.37 1.20
N PHE A 47 -4.92 7.05 -0.09
CA PHE A 47 -3.64 7.02 -0.82
C PHE A 47 -3.35 8.32 -1.60
N ALA A 48 -4.30 9.25 -1.67
CA ALA A 48 -4.16 10.47 -2.45
C ALA A 48 -3.19 11.48 -1.83
N ASP A 49 -3.02 11.46 -0.50
CA ASP A 49 -2.15 12.37 0.23
C ASP A 49 -1.28 11.61 1.24
N ALA A 50 0.02 11.54 0.94
CA ALA A 50 1.01 10.86 1.79
C ALA A 50 1.16 11.50 3.18
N GLN A 51 1.02 12.82 3.30
CA GLN A 51 1.11 13.49 4.60
C GLN A 51 -0.12 13.20 5.45
N ALA A 52 -1.31 13.27 4.84
CA ALA A 52 -2.55 12.91 5.51
C ALA A 52 -2.54 11.43 5.94
N ALA A 53 -2.08 10.53 5.08
CA ALA A 53 -1.95 9.10 5.36
C ALA A 53 -1.05 8.82 6.58
N VAL A 54 0.10 9.50 6.69
CA VAL A 54 1.02 9.34 7.83
C VAL A 54 0.38 9.83 9.14
N GLN A 55 -0.41 10.90 9.09
CA GLN A 55 -1.12 11.43 10.27
C GLN A 55 -2.42 10.68 10.60
N ALA A 56 -2.95 9.91 9.66
CA ALA A 56 -4.20 9.19 9.82
C ALA A 56 -4.12 8.14 10.94
N GLN A 57 -5.12 8.17 11.83
CA GLN A 57 -5.28 7.22 12.91
C GLN A 57 -6.43 6.27 12.57
N TYR A 58 -6.08 5.07 12.10
CA TYR A 58 -7.03 3.98 11.88
C TYR A 58 -7.25 3.26 13.21
N GLY A 59 -8.05 3.87 14.09
CA GLY A 59 -8.43 3.29 15.37
C GLY A 59 -9.51 2.23 15.20
N VAL A 60 -9.37 1.10 15.89
CA VAL A 60 -10.36 0.00 15.91
C VAL A 60 -11.73 0.50 16.38
N GLU A 61 -11.75 1.54 17.22
CA GLU A 61 -12.94 2.19 17.76
C GLU A 61 -13.79 2.91 16.68
N GLN A 62 -13.20 3.27 15.55
CA GLN A 62 -13.93 3.89 14.42
C GLN A 62 -14.52 2.85 13.45
N GLY A 63 -14.29 1.55 13.69
CA GLY A 63 -14.79 0.47 12.82
C GLY A 63 -14.19 0.47 11.40
N ARG A 64 -13.18 1.31 11.12
CA ARG A 64 -12.44 1.33 9.85
C ARG A 64 -11.22 0.42 9.92
N THR A 65 -11.16 -0.52 8.98
CA THR A 65 -9.96 -1.32 8.72
C THR A 65 -8.83 -0.39 8.25
N ASN A 66 -7.61 -0.62 8.73
CA ASN A 66 -6.44 0.10 8.27
C ASN A 66 -6.06 -0.38 6.85
N PRO A 67 -6.22 0.45 5.81
CA PRO A 67 -5.98 0.04 4.44
C PRO A 67 -4.52 -0.34 4.19
N PHE A 68 -3.58 0.42 4.76
CA PHE A 68 -2.15 0.16 4.61
C PHE A 68 -1.74 -1.20 5.17
N LEU A 69 -2.30 -1.58 6.32
CA LEU A 69 -2.04 -2.89 6.92
C LEU A 69 -2.65 -4.02 6.07
N HIS A 70 -3.87 -3.81 5.57
CA HIS A 70 -4.55 -4.77 4.71
C HIS A 70 -3.76 -5.01 3.40
N LEU A 71 -3.33 -3.96 2.72
CA LEU A 71 -2.58 -4.08 1.48
C LEU A 71 -1.15 -4.60 1.70
N ALA A 72 -0.49 -4.23 2.80
CA ALA A 72 0.81 -4.79 3.16
C ALA A 72 0.76 -6.31 3.39
N MET A 73 -0.36 -6.83 3.91
CA MET A 73 -0.59 -8.27 4.02
C MET A 73 -0.65 -8.94 2.64
N HIS A 74 -1.40 -8.38 1.69
CA HIS A 74 -1.45 -8.89 0.31
C HIS A 74 -0.09 -8.89 -0.36
N LEU A 75 0.68 -7.81 -0.18
CA LEU A 75 2.02 -7.68 -0.76
C LEU A 75 2.98 -8.73 -0.19
N SER A 76 2.93 -8.97 1.13
CA SER A 76 3.75 -9.99 1.79
C SER A 76 3.46 -11.40 1.26
N ILE A 77 2.18 -11.71 0.99
CA ILE A 77 1.76 -12.99 0.42
C ILE A 77 2.24 -13.10 -1.05
N ALA A 78 2.10 -12.03 -1.83
CA ALA A 78 2.55 -12.01 -3.22
C ALA A 78 4.07 -12.21 -3.34
N GLU A 79 4.86 -11.60 -2.47
CA GLU A 79 6.31 -11.81 -2.42
C GLU A 79 6.66 -13.27 -2.04
N GLN A 80 5.96 -13.85 -1.06
CA GLN A 80 6.17 -15.26 -0.67
C GLN A 80 5.90 -16.23 -1.83
N VAL A 81 4.80 -16.01 -2.57
CA VAL A 81 4.47 -16.83 -3.75
C VAL A 81 5.50 -16.65 -4.87
N SER A 82 6.06 -15.45 -5.04
CA SER A 82 7.11 -15.20 -6.03
C SER A 82 8.45 -15.85 -5.67
N ILE A 83 8.77 -16.00 -4.37
CA ILE A 83 10.01 -16.63 -3.89
C ILE A 83 9.92 -18.16 -3.99
N ASP A 84 8.73 -18.73 -3.82
CA ASP A 84 8.49 -20.19 -3.90
C ASP A 84 8.36 -20.72 -5.35
N GLN A 85 8.67 -19.87 -6.35
CA GLN A 85 8.77 -20.31 -7.74
C GLN A 85 10.15 -20.98 -7.96
N PRO A 86 10.21 -22.25 -8.42
CA PRO A 86 11.46 -22.99 -8.62
C PRO A 86 12.33 -22.47 -9.78
#